data_AF-A0A5E4RTL5-F1
#
_entry.id   AF-A0A5E4RTL5-F1
#
_cell.length_a   1.000
_cell.length_b   1.000
_cell.length_c   1.000
_cell.angle_alpha   90.00
_cell.angle_beta   90.00
_cell.angle_gamma   90.00
#
_symmetry.space_group_name_H-M   'P 1'
#
loop_
_entity.id
_entity.type
_entity.pdbx_description
1 polymer ?
#
loop_
_entity_poly.entity_id
_entity_poly.type
_entity_poly.pdbx_seq_one_letter_code
_entity_poly.pdbx_strand_id
1 'polypeptide(L)'
;MALLAGCTEYQASTPSVSGAEAAHEGASLSASAQPAADAKVVEARMRPVAAAVAMSGTPEVGRVVSGTYRWMADWPETDSVHLWEAAPGPTRIRVVGRAREMMPSAGLRGVRIRYCVKPVIGAGASRLTGHKACSAWTTVDGPKAARDAG
;
A
#
# COMPACT_ATOMS: atom_id res chain seq x y z
N MET A 1 -64.12 -9.64 20.58
CA MET A 1 -63.08 -9.86 19.55
C MET A 1 -63.20 -8.71 18.56
N ALA A 2 -62.56 -7.57 18.84
CA ALA A 2 -61.23 -7.17 18.34
C ALA A 2 -61.35 -6.68 16.87
N LEU A 3 -61.13 -5.42 16.48
CA LEU A 3 -60.26 -4.34 16.98
C LEU A 3 -60.90 -2.93 16.79
N LEU A 4 -60.52 -2.04 17.70
CA LEU A 4 -60.82 -0.60 17.77
C LEU A 4 -59.84 0.24 16.92
N ALA A 5 -60.21 1.52 16.78
CA ALA A 5 -59.39 2.69 16.46
C ALA A 5 -59.38 3.14 15.00
N GLY A 6 -60.42 3.90 14.64
CA GLY A 6 -60.27 5.00 13.68
C GLY A 6 -59.51 6.15 14.34
N CYS A 7 -58.57 6.73 13.60
CA CYS A 7 -58.01 8.04 13.91
C CYS A 7 -58.33 8.96 12.74
N THR A 8 -59.28 9.85 13.02
CA THR A 8 -59.76 10.95 12.21
C THR A 8 -58.61 11.86 11.78
N GLU A 9 -58.58 12.11 10.48
CA GLU A 9 -57.92 13.20 9.77
C GLU A 9 -57.92 14.53 10.55
N TYR A 10 -56.72 14.99 10.93
CA TYR A 10 -56.49 16.32 11.46
C TYR A 10 -56.35 17.31 10.30
N GLN A 11 -57.43 18.03 10.04
CA GLN A 11 -57.46 19.19 9.17
C GLN A 11 -56.86 20.39 9.90
N ALA A 12 -55.73 20.90 9.40
CA ALA A 12 -55.23 22.23 9.77
C ALA A 12 -55.10 23.10 8.52
N SER A 13 -56.14 23.92 8.37
CA SER A 13 -56.21 25.26 7.80
C SER A 13 -55.04 25.75 6.94
N THR A 14 -55.36 25.97 5.67
CA THR A 14 -54.63 26.84 4.75
C THR A 14 -54.64 28.29 5.25
N PRO A 15 -53.53 29.01 5.09
CA PRO A 15 -53.60 30.38 4.62
C PRO A 15 -53.15 30.42 3.16
N SER A 16 -54.08 30.79 2.29
CA SER A 16 -53.79 31.14 0.91
C SER A 16 -53.03 32.47 0.89
N VAL A 17 -51.76 32.45 0.48
CA VAL A 17 -51.06 33.61 -0.07
C VAL A 17 -50.37 33.17 -1.36
N SER A 18 -50.93 33.63 -2.47
CA SER A 18 -50.31 33.63 -3.79
C SER A 18 -49.17 34.65 -3.80
N GLY A 19 -48.00 34.27 -4.32
CA GLY A 19 -46.95 35.25 -4.65
C GLY A 19 -45.54 34.69 -4.69
N ALA A 20 -45.12 34.31 -5.90
CA ALA A 20 -43.79 34.44 -6.50
C ALA A 20 -42.51 34.04 -5.72
N GLU A 21 -41.75 33.19 -6.41
CA GLU A 21 -40.33 32.88 -6.31
C GLU A 21 -39.43 33.96 -5.66
N ALA A 22 -38.58 33.57 -4.70
CA ALA A 22 -37.12 33.58 -4.88
C ALA A 22 -36.37 33.30 -3.55
N ALA A 23 -35.39 32.40 -3.67
CA ALA A 23 -34.15 32.35 -2.91
C ALA A 23 -34.26 32.18 -1.37
N HIS A 24 -34.39 30.92 -0.94
CA HIS A 24 -33.61 30.51 0.23
C HIS A 24 -32.21 30.18 -0.29
N GLU A 25 -31.28 31.11 -0.07
CA GLU A 25 -29.84 30.92 -0.24
C GLU A 25 -29.36 29.93 0.83
N GLY A 26 -29.74 28.67 0.65
CA GLY A 26 -29.06 27.55 1.28
C GLY A 26 -27.68 27.50 0.67
N ALA A 27 -26.68 27.86 1.46
CA ALA A 27 -25.27 27.72 1.14
C ALA A 27 -25.03 26.35 0.48
N SER A 28 -24.89 26.37 -0.85
CA SER A 28 -24.48 25.24 -1.65
C SER A 28 -23.00 24.99 -1.32
N LEU A 29 -22.76 24.21 -0.27
CA LEU A 29 -21.49 23.54 -0.13
C LEU A 29 -21.49 22.46 -1.21
N SER A 30 -20.79 22.78 -2.30
CA SER A 30 -20.67 22.00 -3.51
C SER A 30 -20.31 20.54 -3.20
N ALA A 31 -21.33 19.68 -3.16
CA ALA A 31 -21.21 18.23 -3.14
C ALA A 31 -20.82 17.74 -4.55
N SER A 32 -19.63 18.11 -5.02
CA SER A 32 -19.17 17.69 -6.36
C SER A 32 -17.67 17.44 -6.47
N ALA A 33 -16.91 17.54 -5.37
CA ALA A 33 -15.48 17.17 -5.34
C ALA A 33 -15.15 15.94 -4.45
N GLN A 34 -16.11 15.47 -3.65
CA GLN A 34 -15.89 14.46 -2.60
C GLN A 34 -15.72 12.99 -3.07
N PRO A 35 -16.49 12.44 -4.04
CA PRO A 35 -16.45 11.00 -4.30
C PRO A 35 -15.10 10.50 -4.83
N ALA A 36 -14.38 11.32 -5.61
CA ALA A 36 -13.05 10.98 -6.11
C ALA A 36 -11.98 11.06 -5.02
N ALA A 37 -12.09 12.02 -4.08
CA ALA A 37 -11.16 12.15 -2.97
C ALA A 37 -11.32 10.99 -1.98
N ASP A 38 -12.56 10.59 -1.67
CA ASP A 38 -12.87 9.48 -0.78
C ASP A 38 -12.40 8.14 -1.33
N ALA A 39 -12.64 7.87 -2.63
CA ALA A 39 -12.16 6.67 -3.31
C ALA A 39 -10.62 6.55 -3.26
N LYS A 40 -9.91 7.66 -3.49
CA LYS A 40 -8.44 7.70 -3.42
C LYS A 40 -7.90 7.43 -2.00
N VAL A 41 -8.61 7.89 -0.97
CA VAL A 41 -8.25 7.62 0.44
C VAL A 41 -8.46 6.15 0.78
N VAL A 42 -9.58 5.55 0.34
CA VAL A 42 -9.85 4.13 0.52
C VAL A 42 -8.80 3.27 -0.18
N GLU A 43 -8.48 3.59 -1.45
CA GLU A 43 -7.46 2.88 -2.20
C GLU A 43 -6.08 2.95 -1.52
N ALA A 44 -5.70 4.12 -1.00
CA ALA A 44 -4.46 4.28 -0.25
C ALA A 44 -4.42 3.41 1.02
N ARG A 45 -5.54 3.29 1.74
CA ARG A 45 -5.66 2.45 2.94
C ARG A 45 -5.65 0.95 2.62
N MET A 46 -6.08 0.57 1.43
CA MET A 46 -6.13 -0.83 0.98
C MET A 46 -4.85 -1.31 0.30
N ARG A 47 -3.85 -0.44 0.09
CA ARG A 47 -2.59 -0.85 -0.53
C ARG A 47 -1.83 -1.83 0.36
N PRO A 48 -1.34 -2.95 -0.19
CA PRO A 48 -0.64 -3.94 0.61
C PRO A 48 0.69 -3.39 1.10
N VAL A 49 1.14 -3.86 2.26
CA VAL A 49 2.41 -3.45 2.86
C VAL A 49 3.31 -4.67 3.04
N ALA A 50 4.58 -4.53 2.63
CA ALA A 50 5.65 -5.45 2.96
C ALA A 50 6.49 -4.82 4.09
N ALA A 51 6.50 -5.47 5.26
CA ALA A 51 7.23 -5.03 6.44
C ALA A 51 8.43 -5.95 6.72
N ALA A 52 9.33 -5.53 7.62
CA ALA A 52 10.47 -6.33 8.06
C ALA A 52 11.28 -6.93 6.88
N VAL A 53 11.48 -6.13 5.83
CA VAL A 53 12.21 -6.56 4.63
C VAL A 53 13.67 -6.81 4.99
N ALA A 54 14.14 -8.02 4.73
CA ALA A 54 15.48 -8.48 5.09
C ALA A 54 16.06 -9.41 4.02
N MET A 55 17.32 -9.74 4.19
CA MET A 55 18.00 -10.80 3.45
C MET A 55 18.15 -12.01 4.37
N SER A 56 18.14 -13.23 3.84
CA SER A 56 18.31 -14.46 4.63
C SER A 56 19.64 -14.54 5.36
N GLY A 57 20.64 -13.77 4.93
CA GLY A 57 21.93 -13.64 5.58
C GLY A 57 22.80 -12.57 4.92
N THR A 58 24.07 -12.52 5.33
CA THR A 58 25.08 -11.72 4.64
C THR A 58 25.28 -12.28 3.23
N PRO A 59 25.23 -11.45 2.18
CA PRO A 59 25.44 -11.90 0.82
C PRO A 59 26.92 -12.25 0.59
N GLU A 60 27.15 -13.44 0.04
CA GLU A 60 28.49 -13.94 -0.31
C GLU A 60 28.57 -14.21 -1.82
N VAL A 61 29.73 -13.94 -2.42
CA VAL A 61 29.93 -14.23 -3.86
C VAL A 61 29.77 -15.72 -4.14
N GLY A 62 28.96 -16.06 -5.14
CA GLY A 62 28.73 -17.45 -5.54
C GLY A 62 27.82 -18.25 -4.60
N ARG A 63 27.22 -17.62 -3.57
CA ARG A 63 26.22 -18.22 -2.70
C ARG A 63 24.85 -17.59 -2.96
N VAL A 64 23.82 -18.43 -2.94
CA VAL A 64 22.44 -17.93 -3.05
C VAL A 64 22.04 -17.24 -1.75
N VAL A 65 21.49 -16.04 -1.88
CA VAL A 65 20.83 -15.30 -0.81
C VAL A 65 19.40 -14.98 -1.24
N SER A 66 18.46 -15.05 -0.30
CA SER A 66 17.05 -14.81 -0.56
C SER A 66 16.54 -13.58 0.18
N GLY A 67 15.58 -12.88 -0.42
CA GLY A 67 14.87 -11.80 0.20
C GLY A 67 13.68 -12.30 1.02
N THR A 68 13.53 -11.78 2.23
CA THR A 68 12.44 -12.09 3.15
C THR A 68 11.70 -10.80 3.52
N TYR A 69 10.41 -10.93 3.85
CA TYR A 69 9.58 -9.84 4.36
C TYR A 69 8.35 -10.45 5.03
N ARG A 70 7.68 -9.63 5.84
CA ARG A 70 6.38 -9.91 6.44
C ARG A 70 5.30 -9.25 5.60
N TRP A 71 4.37 -10.07 5.10
CA TRP A 71 3.17 -9.59 4.42
C TRP A 71 2.19 -9.00 5.41
N MET A 72 1.70 -7.78 5.15
CA MET A 72 0.80 -7.02 6.01
C MET A 72 -0.47 -6.63 5.24
N ALA A 73 -1.15 -7.60 4.66
CA ALA A 73 -2.49 -7.41 4.11
C ALA A 73 -3.34 -8.66 4.36
N ASP A 74 -4.65 -8.46 4.52
CA ASP A 74 -5.60 -9.55 4.76
C ASP A 74 -5.85 -10.40 3.51
N TRP A 75 -5.56 -9.83 2.34
CA TRP A 75 -5.68 -10.49 1.05
C TRP A 75 -4.39 -11.21 0.65
N PRO A 76 -4.49 -12.32 -0.10
CA PRO A 76 -3.31 -13.03 -0.56
C PRO A 76 -2.47 -12.17 -1.49
N GLU A 77 -1.15 -12.36 -1.39
CA GLU A 77 -0.19 -11.78 -2.31
C GLU A 77 -0.38 -12.34 -3.73
N THR A 78 -0.22 -11.47 -4.74
CA THR A 78 -0.23 -11.88 -6.15
C THR A 78 1.14 -11.67 -6.80
N ASP A 79 1.26 -10.74 -7.74
CA ASP A 79 2.46 -10.54 -8.55
C ASP A 79 3.39 -9.49 -7.93
N SER A 80 3.84 -9.69 -6.69
CA SER A 80 4.80 -8.76 -6.10
C SER A 80 6.10 -8.76 -6.89
N VAL A 81 6.70 -7.57 -7.01
CA VAL A 81 7.91 -7.38 -7.79
C VAL A 81 9.12 -7.37 -6.87
N HIS A 82 10.03 -8.31 -7.11
CA HIS A 82 11.27 -8.47 -6.36
C HIS A 82 12.45 -7.86 -7.10
N LEU A 83 13.29 -7.11 -6.38
CA LEU A 83 14.41 -6.36 -6.94
C LEU A 83 15.62 -6.45 -6.01
N TRP A 84 16.80 -6.56 -6.63
CA TRP A 84 18.08 -6.39 -5.94
C TRP A 84 18.75 -5.12 -6.44
N GLU A 85 19.13 -4.26 -5.50
CA GLU A 85 19.78 -2.99 -5.79
C GLU A 85 21.21 -3.02 -5.24
N ALA A 86 22.15 -2.45 -5.99
CA ALA A 86 23.55 -2.32 -5.61
C ALA A 86 23.97 -0.85 -5.63
N ALA A 87 24.73 -0.44 -4.61
CA ALA A 87 25.33 0.87 -4.47
C ALA A 87 26.87 0.73 -4.46
N PRO A 88 27.52 0.64 -5.65
CA PRO A 88 28.98 0.56 -5.76
C PRO A 88 29.70 1.84 -5.32
N GLY A 89 28.96 2.95 -5.19
CA GLY A 89 29.46 4.21 -4.68
C GLY A 89 28.34 4.99 -3.97
N PRO A 90 28.61 6.22 -3.52
CA PRO A 90 27.66 7.01 -2.74
C PRO A 90 26.45 7.51 -3.54
N THR A 91 26.60 7.71 -4.84
CA THR A 91 25.62 8.46 -5.66
C THR A 91 24.83 7.61 -6.65
N ARG A 92 25.22 6.36 -6.88
CA ARG A 92 24.59 5.51 -7.90
C ARG A 92 24.02 4.24 -7.31
N ILE A 93 22.73 4.03 -7.52
CA ILE A 93 22.04 2.76 -7.30
C ILE A 93 21.76 2.13 -8.66
N ARG A 94 22.08 0.84 -8.82
CA ARG A 94 21.73 0.05 -10.00
C ARG A 94 20.95 -1.19 -9.60
N VAL A 95 20.06 -1.65 -10.47
CA VAL A 95 19.38 -2.94 -10.31
C VAL A 95 20.31 -4.06 -10.77
N VAL A 96 20.48 -5.09 -9.96
CA VAL A 96 21.37 -6.24 -10.22
C VAL A 96 20.64 -7.59 -10.23
N GLY A 97 19.35 -7.60 -9.90
CA GLY A 97 18.53 -8.81 -9.92
C GLY A 97 17.04 -8.48 -9.87
N ARG A 98 16.21 -9.38 -10.43
CA ARG A 98 14.74 -9.25 -10.51
C ARG A 98 14.03 -10.54 -10.10
N ALA A 99 14.46 -11.09 -8.97
CA ALA A 99 13.94 -12.33 -8.40
C ALA A 99 14.02 -12.24 -6.88
N ARG A 100 13.27 -13.10 -6.19
CA ARG A 100 13.34 -13.20 -4.73
C ARG A 100 14.71 -13.70 -4.26
N GLU A 101 15.34 -14.54 -5.07
CA GLU A 101 16.68 -15.06 -4.84
C GLU A 101 17.68 -14.37 -5.75
N MET A 102 18.92 -14.24 -5.29
CA MET A 102 20.04 -13.88 -6.15
C MET A 102 21.30 -14.60 -5.73
N MET A 103 22.26 -14.66 -6.65
CA MET A 103 23.63 -15.07 -6.36
C MET A 103 24.55 -13.89 -6.73
N PRO A 104 25.19 -13.23 -5.74
CA PRO A 104 26.14 -12.16 -6.02
C PRO A 104 27.30 -12.67 -6.90
N SER A 105 27.59 -11.95 -7.98
CA SER A 105 28.75 -12.22 -8.83
C SER A 105 30.02 -11.62 -8.24
N ALA A 106 31.19 -12.05 -8.72
CA ALA A 106 32.48 -11.55 -8.24
C ALA A 106 32.62 -10.02 -8.34
N GLY A 107 31.99 -9.38 -9.34
CA GLY A 107 32.00 -7.93 -9.52
C GLY A 107 31.15 -7.15 -8.51
N LEU A 108 30.43 -7.84 -7.61
CA LEU A 108 29.72 -7.25 -6.48
C LEU A 108 30.48 -7.37 -5.15
N ARG A 109 31.64 -8.04 -5.11
CA ARG A 109 32.45 -8.12 -3.89
C ARG A 109 32.74 -6.72 -3.34
N GLY A 110 32.51 -6.53 -2.04
CA GLY A 110 32.69 -5.23 -1.37
C GLY A 110 31.64 -4.17 -1.74
N VAL A 111 30.69 -4.46 -2.65
CA VAL A 111 29.59 -3.56 -2.99
C VAL A 111 28.46 -3.72 -1.98
N ARG A 112 27.84 -2.61 -1.57
CA ARG A 112 26.62 -2.67 -0.78
C ARG A 112 25.43 -3.04 -1.65
N ILE A 113 24.68 -4.05 -1.25
CA ILE A 113 23.43 -4.46 -1.89
C ILE A 113 22.27 -4.42 -0.91
N ARG A 114 21.05 -4.39 -1.44
CA ARG A 114 19.81 -4.56 -0.67
C ARG A 114 18.76 -5.28 -1.49
N TYR A 115 17.88 -5.97 -0.78
CA TYR A 115 16.68 -6.56 -1.36
C TYR A 115 15.51 -5.58 -1.24
N CYS A 116 14.72 -5.45 -2.28
CA CYS A 116 13.51 -4.63 -2.31
C CYS A 116 12.33 -5.43 -2.86
N VAL A 117 11.14 -5.12 -2.35
CA VAL A 117 9.87 -5.69 -2.84
C VAL A 117 8.86 -4.58 -3.05
N LYS A 118 8.09 -4.67 -4.14
CA LYS A 118 6.85 -3.91 -4.32
C LYS A 118 5.67 -4.87 -4.18
N PRO A 119 4.93 -4.79 -3.05
CA PRO A 119 3.83 -5.71 -2.79
C PRO A 119 2.65 -5.44 -3.72
N VAL A 120 1.99 -6.49 -4.18
CA VAL A 120 0.83 -6.41 -5.08
C VAL A 120 -0.28 -7.35 -4.62
N ILE A 121 -1.51 -6.88 -4.71
CA ILE A 121 -2.73 -7.68 -4.58
C ILE A 121 -3.63 -7.52 -5.80
N GLY A 122 -4.50 -8.50 -6.02
CA GLY A 122 -5.48 -8.49 -7.09
C GLY A 122 -4.85 -8.61 -8.48
N ALA A 123 -5.67 -8.41 -9.51
CA ALA A 123 -5.30 -8.50 -10.91
C ALA A 123 -6.18 -7.57 -11.76
N GLY A 124 -5.72 -7.23 -12.97
CA GLY A 124 -6.47 -6.36 -13.89
C GLY A 124 -6.89 -5.04 -13.24
N ALA A 125 -8.18 -4.72 -13.29
CA ALA A 125 -8.75 -3.48 -12.78
C ALA A 125 -8.76 -3.37 -11.23
N SER A 126 -8.65 -4.47 -10.50
CA SER A 126 -8.58 -4.47 -9.02
C SER A 126 -7.15 -4.55 -8.49
N ARG A 127 -6.14 -4.42 -9.37
CA ARG A 127 -4.73 -4.51 -8.98
C ARG A 127 -4.31 -3.30 -8.14
N LEU A 128 -3.92 -3.55 -6.89
CA LEU A 128 -3.36 -2.54 -6.00
C LEU A 128 -1.88 -2.81 -5.75
N THR A 129 -1.06 -1.75 -5.81
CA THR A 129 0.38 -1.83 -5.59
C THR A 129 0.77 -1.00 -4.38
N GLY A 130 1.48 -1.60 -3.43
CA GLY A 130 2.02 -0.88 -2.30
C GLY A 130 3.32 -0.14 -2.59
N HIS A 131 3.82 0.58 -1.58
CA HIS A 131 5.10 1.26 -1.67
C HIS A 131 6.26 0.26 -1.71
N LYS A 132 7.35 0.66 -2.37
CA LYS A 132 8.58 -0.14 -2.37
C LYS A 132 9.17 -0.16 -0.96
N ALA A 133 9.32 -1.34 -0.40
CA ALA A 133 10.02 -1.56 0.86
C ALA A 133 11.35 -2.26 0.58
N CYS A 134 12.41 -1.86 1.27
CA CYS A 134 13.76 -2.39 1.07
C CYS A 134 14.40 -2.77 2.40
N SER A 135 15.27 -3.77 2.36
CA SER A 135 16.17 -4.09 3.47
C SER A 135 17.20 -2.98 3.69
N ALA A 136 17.91 -3.07 4.82
CA ALA A 136 19.14 -2.33 5.02
C ALA A 136 20.18 -2.67 3.93
N TRP A 137 21.10 -1.74 3.72
CA TRP A 137 22.28 -1.96 2.87
C TRP A 137 23.27 -2.88 3.57
N THR A 138 23.71 -3.93 2.86
CA THR A 138 24.68 -4.90 3.37
C THR A 138 25.82 -5.06 2.36
N THR A 139 27.06 -5.00 2.83
CA THR A 139 28.24 -5.22 1.98
C THR A 139 28.40 -6.71 1.65
N VAL A 140 28.57 -7.03 0.38
CA VAL A 140 28.88 -8.40 -0.09
C VAL A 140 30.27 -8.83 0.39
N ASP A 141 30.36 -10.05 0.93
CA ASP A 141 31.52 -10.57 1.66
C ASP A 141 31.92 -9.67 2.85
N GLY A 142 30.99 -8.85 3.35
CA GLY A 142 31.21 -7.99 4.52
C GLY A 142 31.27 -8.79 5.83
N PRO A 143 31.78 -8.18 6.91
CA PRO A 143 31.81 -8.84 8.21
C PRO A 143 30.37 -9.26 8.60
N LYS A 144 30.22 -10.51 9.03
CA LYS A 144 28.95 -10.99 9.59
C LYS A 144 28.64 -10.09 10.78
N ALA A 145 27.55 -9.33 10.71
CA ALA A 145 27.06 -8.60 11.87
C ALA A 145 26.82 -9.67 12.96
N ALA A 146 27.59 -9.59 14.04
CA ALA A 146 27.47 -10.50 15.17
C ALA A 146 26.09 -10.29 15.82
N ARG A 147 25.09 -10.99 15.31
CA ARG A 147 23.84 -11.28 16.00
C ARG A 147 23.96 -12.73 16.42
N ASP A 148 24.35 -12.91 17.67
CA ASP A 148 23.94 -13.95 18.61
C ASP A 148 24.90 -13.89 19.82
N ALA A 149 24.78 -12.82 20.60
CA ALA A 149 25.23 -12.74 21.99
C ALA A 149 24.09 -12.08 22.76
N GLY A 150 23.30 -12.91 23.46
CA GLY A 150 22.12 -12.52 24.22
C GLY A 150 21.24 -13.73 24.50
#